data_AF-A0A970AU08-F1
#
_entry.id   AF-A0A970AU08-F1
#
_cell.length_a   1.000
_cell.length_b   1.000
_cell.length_c   1.000
_cell.angle_alpha   90.00
_cell.angle_beta   90.00
_cell.angle_gamma   90.00
#
_symmetry.space_group_name_H-M   'P 1'
#
loop_
_entity.id
_entity.type
_entity.pdbx_description
1 polymer ?
#
loop_
_entity_poly.entity_id
_entity_poly.type
_entity_poly.pdbx_seq_one_letter_code
_entity_poly.pdbx_strand_id
1 'polypeptide(L)'
;MKEKRIGISETLFRDAHQSLLATRLRIEDMLDIAELVDQVGYHSLEVWGGATFDSCMRFLNEDPWDRLRTLRKNLPNTKLQMLLRGQNLVGYRQYPDDVVDEFVAKSIENGIDIIRVFDALNDIRNLERAIKATKKAGGHLQAAIVYTTSPVHNIEGYLKLAKEFVELGADSICIKDMAGILTPQVAYDLVSQLKANIDLPVQVHSHYTVGFASMTYWAAIQAGADVIDTALSPLALGTSQPPTETMVAALQGTPFDSKLDLALLTKISEIMNKRLADYKKPAIKVEPEVILSQIPGGMLSNLKSQLEQQNLSDRYDEILVEVPKVRKDLGYPPLVTPMSQIVGTQSLLNVVTGKRYSVKSKEIKDYVKGLYGRSPIEIDPEIRKELIGDEEPLTQRPADLLEPALEKAREEIKDLMIQEEDVLSYILFPEVAKKFFADRKK
;
A
#
# COMPACT_ATOMS: atom_id res chain seq x y z
N MET A 1 25.55 -18.04 15.34
CA MET A 1 24.98 -17.20 14.26
C MET A 1 25.68 -15.86 14.31
N LYS A 2 26.02 -15.26 13.16
CA LYS A 2 26.62 -13.91 13.12
C LYS A 2 25.58 -12.91 13.61
N GLU A 3 25.96 -12.00 14.51
CA GLU A 3 25.05 -10.94 14.98
C GLU A 3 24.59 -10.09 13.79
N LYS A 4 23.28 -9.84 13.70
CA LYS A 4 22.67 -9.02 12.67
C LYS A 4 21.51 -8.24 13.28
N ARG A 5 21.76 -6.97 13.61
CA ARG A 5 20.73 -6.05 14.11
C ARG A 5 19.61 -5.92 13.07
N ILE A 6 18.38 -6.22 13.47
CA ILE A 6 17.19 -6.03 12.62
C ILE A 6 16.71 -4.58 12.71
N GLY A 7 16.50 -3.97 11.55
CA GLY A 7 15.85 -2.67 11.45
C GLY A 7 14.35 -2.79 11.68
N ILE A 8 13.78 -1.78 12.34
CA ILE A 8 12.33 -1.65 12.52
C ILE A 8 11.87 -0.40 11.78
N SER A 9 10.92 -0.55 10.86
CA SER A 9 10.21 0.56 10.24
C SER A 9 8.84 0.70 10.86
N GLU A 10 8.55 1.87 11.42
CA GLU A 10 7.32 2.12 12.17
C GLU A 10 6.25 2.74 11.26
N THR A 11 5.04 2.18 11.26
CA THR A 11 3.94 2.58 10.38
C THR A 11 2.86 3.42 11.06
N LEU A 12 3.02 3.77 12.34
CA LEU A 12 2.05 4.49 13.16
C LEU A 12 1.42 5.70 12.44
N PHE A 13 2.23 6.50 11.74
CA PHE A 13 1.80 7.74 11.09
C PHE A 13 1.26 7.56 9.66
N ARG A 14 1.20 6.32 9.14
CA ARG A 14 0.64 6.02 7.81
C ARG A 14 -0.25 4.78 7.82
N ASP A 15 0.32 3.57 7.72
CA ASP A 15 -0.50 2.36 7.51
C ASP A 15 -1.34 1.99 8.73
N ALA A 16 -0.82 2.18 9.94
CA ALA A 16 -1.50 1.73 11.15
C ALA A 16 -2.87 2.43 11.33
N HIS A 17 -2.89 3.76 11.22
CA HIS A 17 -4.14 4.52 11.28
C HIS A 17 -4.96 4.44 9.99
N GLN A 18 -4.33 4.18 8.84
CA GLN A 18 -5.07 3.86 7.62
C GLN A 18 -5.88 2.56 7.81
N SER A 19 -5.29 1.56 8.45
CA SER A 19 -5.90 0.26 8.72
C SER A 19 -6.96 0.29 9.81
N LEU A 20 -6.76 1.06 10.87
CA LEU A 20 -7.63 1.01 12.07
C LEU A 20 -8.48 2.26 12.29
N LEU A 21 -8.11 3.41 11.73
CA LEU A 21 -8.80 4.69 11.95
C LEU A 21 -9.33 5.30 10.66
N ALA A 22 -9.46 4.53 9.58
CA ALA A 22 -9.87 5.04 8.26
C ALA A 22 -9.02 6.24 7.81
N THR A 23 -7.74 6.23 8.14
CA THR A 23 -6.75 7.27 7.78
C THR A 23 -7.01 8.63 8.45
N ARG A 24 -7.62 8.66 9.63
CA ARG A 24 -8.08 9.90 10.28
C ARG A 24 -7.16 10.47 11.36
N LEU A 25 -5.97 9.91 11.57
CA LEU A 25 -5.04 10.48 12.54
C LEU A 25 -4.64 11.90 12.11
N ARG A 26 -4.85 12.88 13.00
CA ARG A 26 -4.56 14.30 12.77
C ARG A 26 -3.09 14.62 13.04
N ILE A 27 -2.59 15.68 12.40
CA ILE A 27 -1.19 16.10 12.59
C ILE A 27 -0.88 16.49 14.04
N GLU A 28 -1.82 17.11 14.76
CA GLU A 28 -1.65 17.51 16.16
C GLU A 28 -1.33 16.32 17.08
N ASP A 29 -2.04 15.20 16.92
CA ASP A 29 -1.81 13.97 17.69
C ASP A 29 -0.47 13.31 17.34
N MET A 30 0.00 13.45 16.09
CA MET A 30 1.32 12.97 15.68
C MET A 30 2.43 13.79 16.36
N LEU A 31 2.25 15.12 16.43
CA LEU A 31 3.24 16.04 16.98
C LEU A 31 3.46 15.86 18.48
N ASP A 32 2.45 15.44 19.24
CA ASP A 32 2.59 15.17 20.67
C ASP A 32 3.63 14.10 21.03
N ILE A 33 3.95 13.21 20.08
CA ILE A 33 4.93 12.14 20.27
C ILE A 33 6.10 12.21 19.29
N ALA A 34 6.11 13.15 18.34
CA ALA A 34 7.10 13.20 17.26
C ALA A 34 8.55 13.22 17.79
N GLU A 35 8.85 14.07 18.78
CA GLU A 35 10.19 14.17 19.36
C GLU A 35 10.64 12.84 19.99
N LEU A 36 9.76 12.17 20.74
CA LEU A 36 10.07 10.88 21.36
C LEU A 36 10.25 9.78 20.30
N VAL A 37 9.40 9.79 19.27
CA VAL A 37 9.47 8.86 18.14
C VAL A 37 10.79 9.01 17.39
N ASP A 38 11.27 10.24 17.18
CA ASP A 38 12.55 10.50 16.50
C ASP A 38 13.77 10.02 17.31
N GLN A 39 13.65 9.92 18.63
CA GLN A 39 14.71 9.43 19.52
C GLN A 39 14.83 7.90 19.54
N VAL A 40 13.83 7.16 19.05
CA VAL A 40 13.81 5.69 19.15
C VAL A 40 14.97 5.05 18.36
N GLY A 41 15.32 5.62 17.20
CA GLY A 41 16.32 5.04 16.29
C GLY A 41 15.74 4.00 15.33
N TYR A 42 14.52 4.23 14.83
CA TYR A 42 13.90 3.43 13.77
C TYR A 42 14.73 3.43 12.47
N HIS A 43 14.60 2.35 11.68
CA HIS A 43 15.15 2.31 10.33
C HIS A 43 14.51 3.38 9.43
N SER A 44 13.18 3.48 9.52
CA SER A 44 12.39 4.54 8.90
C SER A 44 11.05 4.70 9.61
N LEU A 45 10.40 5.85 9.38
CA LEU A 45 9.01 6.09 9.75
C LEU A 45 8.19 6.21 8.48
N GLU A 46 7.20 5.35 8.32
CA GLU A 46 6.25 5.50 7.23
C GLU A 46 5.20 6.55 7.63
N VAL A 47 5.26 7.71 6.99
CA VAL A 47 4.52 8.91 7.43
C VAL A 47 3.62 9.51 6.36
N TRP A 48 3.78 9.11 5.09
CA TRP A 48 3.14 9.78 3.97
C TRP A 48 2.81 8.84 2.81
N GLY A 49 2.06 9.34 1.83
CA GLY A 49 1.55 8.54 0.72
C GLY A 49 0.40 7.61 1.15
N GLY A 50 0.14 6.58 0.35
CA GLY A 50 -1.06 5.75 0.54
C GLY A 50 -2.34 6.60 0.50
N ALA A 51 -3.26 6.38 1.44
CA ALA A 51 -4.53 7.13 1.50
C ALA A 51 -4.42 8.46 2.28
N THR A 52 -3.26 8.77 2.88
CA THR A 52 -3.11 9.97 3.72
C THR A 52 -3.33 11.25 2.92
N PHE A 53 -2.83 11.29 1.68
CA PHE A 53 -2.94 12.46 0.80
C PHE A 53 -4.40 12.87 0.54
N ASP A 54 -5.27 11.92 0.17
CA ASP A 54 -6.71 12.18 -0.01
C ASP A 54 -7.37 12.54 1.34
N SER A 55 -7.04 11.78 2.40
CA SER A 55 -7.68 11.96 3.71
C SER A 55 -7.41 13.34 4.32
N CYS A 56 -6.18 13.85 4.19
CA CYS A 56 -5.78 15.19 4.64
C CYS A 56 -6.74 16.26 4.11
N MET A 57 -6.90 16.33 2.79
CA MET A 57 -7.75 17.35 2.17
C MET A 57 -9.25 17.06 2.36
N ARG A 58 -9.66 15.80 2.17
CA ARG A 58 -11.09 15.45 2.13
C ARG A 58 -11.76 15.50 3.49
N PHE A 59 -11.03 15.16 4.55
CA PHE A 59 -11.63 14.85 5.84
C PHE A 59 -11.01 15.59 7.01
N LEU A 60 -9.71 15.87 6.95
CA LEU A 60 -9.00 16.48 8.07
C LEU A 60 -8.86 17.99 7.93
N ASN A 61 -9.14 18.53 6.73
CA ASN A 61 -8.89 19.92 6.38
C ASN A 61 -7.43 20.31 6.62
N GLU A 62 -6.52 19.40 6.23
CA GLU A 62 -5.08 19.58 6.32
C GLU A 62 -4.47 19.54 4.91
N ASP A 63 -3.46 20.38 4.66
CA ASP A 63 -2.67 20.28 3.44
C ASP A 63 -1.68 19.11 3.58
N PRO A 64 -1.70 18.10 2.68
CA PRO A 64 -0.82 16.95 2.78
C PRO A 64 0.67 17.33 2.65
N TRP A 65 1.00 18.41 1.96
CA TRP A 65 2.38 18.90 1.82
C TRP A 65 2.85 19.62 3.08
N ASP A 66 1.99 20.43 3.71
CA ASP A 66 2.30 21.02 5.02
C ASP A 66 2.45 19.95 6.09
N ARG A 67 1.61 18.90 6.06
CA ARG A 67 1.77 17.73 6.94
C ARG A 67 3.16 17.11 6.79
N LEU A 68 3.62 16.88 5.57
CA LEU A 68 4.95 16.33 5.31
C LEU A 68 6.06 17.24 5.85
N ARG A 69 6.04 18.53 5.50
CA ARG A 69 7.04 19.51 5.98
C ARG A 69 7.05 19.63 7.51
N THR A 70 5.88 19.60 8.12
CA THR A 70 5.71 19.66 9.58
C THR A 70 6.30 18.42 10.25
N LEU A 71 6.03 17.22 9.71
CA LEU A 71 6.64 15.98 10.22
C LEU A 71 8.15 15.98 10.01
N ARG A 72 8.64 16.36 8.83
CA ARG A 72 10.08 16.45 8.54
C ARG A 72 10.82 17.34 9.53
N LYS A 73 10.23 18.49 9.87
CA LYS A 73 10.78 19.43 10.86
C LYS A 73 10.87 18.84 12.26
N ASN A 74 9.90 18.02 12.66
CA ASN A 74 9.81 17.44 14.01
C ASN A 74 10.43 16.04 14.13
N LEU A 75 10.85 15.44 13.01
CA LEU A 75 11.49 14.13 12.94
C LEU A 75 12.86 14.23 12.24
N PRO A 76 13.80 15.12 12.61
CA PRO A 76 14.99 15.39 11.82
C PRO A 76 16.00 14.22 11.73
N ASN A 77 15.99 13.26 12.66
CA ASN A 77 17.00 12.21 12.73
C ASN A 77 16.58 10.92 12.03
N THR A 78 15.28 10.69 11.87
CA THR A 78 14.74 9.45 11.31
C THR A 78 14.40 9.61 9.83
N LYS A 79 14.67 8.58 9.03
CA LYS A 79 14.29 8.58 7.61
C LYS A 79 12.77 8.55 7.44
N LEU A 80 12.21 9.46 6.65
CA LEU A 80 10.79 9.47 6.32
C LEU A 80 10.53 8.62 5.07
N GLN A 81 9.59 7.70 5.20
CA GLN A 81 9.18 6.78 4.16
C GLN A 81 7.76 7.09 3.70
N MET A 82 7.53 6.94 2.40
CA MET A 82 6.17 6.96 1.83
C MET A 82 5.85 5.71 1.03
N LEU A 83 4.55 5.45 0.87
CA LEU A 83 4.02 4.45 -0.05
C LEU A 83 3.51 5.11 -1.35
N LEU A 84 4.07 4.72 -2.49
CA LEU A 84 3.75 5.26 -3.82
C LEU A 84 3.30 4.14 -4.79
N ARG A 85 2.17 4.34 -5.46
CA ARG A 85 1.55 3.37 -6.39
C ARG A 85 2.05 3.53 -7.82
N GLY A 86 3.37 3.56 -8.03
CA GLY A 86 3.96 3.73 -9.37
C GLY A 86 3.32 4.89 -10.15
N GLN A 87 2.85 4.60 -11.36
CA GLN A 87 2.17 5.53 -12.25
C GLN A 87 0.86 6.12 -11.69
N ASN A 88 0.24 5.47 -10.70
CA ASN A 88 -0.95 5.96 -10.02
C ASN A 88 -0.63 6.92 -8.87
N LEU A 89 0.65 7.08 -8.51
CA LEU A 89 1.10 7.94 -7.42
C LEU A 89 0.36 7.64 -6.11
N VAL A 90 -0.39 8.60 -5.60
CA VAL A 90 -1.28 8.46 -4.43
C VAL A 90 -2.77 8.54 -4.82
N GLY A 91 -3.07 8.54 -6.13
CA GLY A 91 -4.41 8.64 -6.69
C GLY A 91 -5.02 7.28 -7.06
N TYR A 92 -6.02 7.35 -7.96
CA TYR A 92 -6.91 6.24 -8.33
C TYR A 92 -6.81 5.79 -9.78
N ARG A 93 -5.98 6.45 -10.59
CA ARG A 93 -5.77 6.18 -12.03
C ARG A 93 -4.31 6.41 -12.40
N GLN A 94 -3.88 6.01 -13.59
CA GLN A 94 -2.57 6.39 -14.10
C GLN A 94 -2.52 7.90 -14.41
N TYR A 95 -1.38 8.51 -14.12
CA TYR A 95 -1.08 9.91 -14.42
C TYR A 95 -0.01 10.01 -15.52
N PRO A 96 0.03 11.11 -16.28
CA PRO A 96 1.07 11.31 -17.28
C PRO A 96 2.45 11.46 -16.62
N ASP A 97 3.51 11.22 -17.40
CA ASP A 97 4.88 11.11 -16.89
C ASP A 97 5.41 12.40 -16.26
N ASP A 98 5.02 13.58 -16.78
CA ASP A 98 5.41 14.88 -16.23
C ASP A 98 4.91 15.04 -14.79
N VAL A 99 3.67 14.61 -14.52
CA VAL A 99 3.09 14.61 -13.17
C VAL A 99 3.82 13.64 -12.24
N VAL A 100 4.21 12.46 -12.73
CA VAL A 100 4.96 11.49 -11.92
C VAL A 100 6.33 12.03 -11.55
N ASP A 101 7.05 12.59 -12.52
CA ASP A 101 8.39 13.15 -12.32
C ASP A 101 8.33 14.31 -11.30
N GLU A 102 7.39 15.24 -11.46
CA GLU A 102 7.22 16.39 -10.56
C GLU A 102 6.77 15.97 -9.16
N PHE A 103 5.81 15.03 -9.06
CA PHE A 103 5.32 14.56 -7.77
C PHE A 103 6.44 13.90 -6.94
N VAL A 104 7.24 13.05 -7.57
CA VAL A 104 8.36 12.39 -6.89
C VAL A 104 9.43 13.40 -6.49
N ALA A 105 9.79 14.33 -7.38
CA ALA A 105 10.74 15.39 -7.07
C ALA A 105 10.28 16.23 -5.87
N LYS A 106 9.02 16.69 -5.87
CA LYS A 106 8.43 17.47 -4.77
C LYS A 106 8.30 16.68 -3.47
N SER A 107 8.03 15.37 -3.55
CA SER A 107 7.99 14.52 -2.36
C SER A 107 9.33 14.49 -1.64
N ILE A 108 10.42 14.33 -2.39
CA ILE A 108 11.79 14.29 -1.85
C ILE A 108 12.23 15.68 -1.38
N GLU A 109 11.97 16.73 -2.17
CA GLU A 109 12.26 18.12 -1.81
C GLU A 109 11.62 18.52 -0.47
N ASN A 110 10.39 18.07 -0.22
CA ASN A 110 9.65 18.38 1.01
C ASN A 110 9.99 17.44 2.19
N GLY A 111 10.82 16.42 2.00
CA GLY A 111 11.44 15.67 3.11
C GLY A 111 11.29 14.16 3.11
N ILE A 112 10.75 13.53 2.07
CA ILE A 112 10.75 12.07 1.93
C ILE A 112 12.16 11.57 1.59
N ASP A 113 12.64 10.59 2.35
CA ASP A 113 13.92 9.92 2.11
C ASP A 113 13.76 8.61 1.34
N ILE A 114 12.71 7.82 1.67
CA ILE A 114 12.47 6.48 1.13
C ILE A 114 11.13 6.46 0.40
N ILE A 115 11.15 6.11 -0.88
CA ILE A 115 9.92 5.87 -1.66
C ILE A 115 9.75 4.36 -1.85
N ARG A 116 8.75 3.80 -1.16
CA ARG A 116 8.29 2.43 -1.39
C ARG A 116 7.34 2.41 -2.59
N VAL A 117 7.84 1.98 -3.73
CA VAL A 117 7.11 1.94 -5.00
C VAL A 117 6.50 0.55 -5.21
N PHE A 118 5.21 0.47 -5.53
CA PHE A 118 4.52 -0.80 -5.83
C PHE A 118 3.45 -0.64 -6.91
N ASP A 119 3.13 -1.74 -7.59
CA ASP A 119 2.03 -1.85 -8.54
C ASP A 119 1.13 -3.01 -8.12
N ALA A 120 -0.19 -2.83 -8.21
CA ALA A 120 -1.15 -3.82 -7.73
C ALA A 120 -1.07 -5.17 -8.48
N LEU A 121 -0.58 -5.18 -9.72
CA LEU A 121 -0.42 -6.35 -10.58
C LEU A 121 1.02 -6.86 -10.62
N ASN A 122 1.95 -6.18 -9.95
CA ASN A 122 3.39 -6.31 -10.14
C ASN A 122 3.84 -6.07 -11.60
N ASP A 123 3.12 -5.23 -12.36
CA ASP A 123 3.54 -4.83 -13.70
C ASP A 123 4.60 -3.73 -13.61
N ILE A 124 5.86 -4.12 -13.84
CA ILE A 124 7.03 -3.24 -13.77
C ILE A 124 6.91 -2.01 -14.69
N ARG A 125 6.18 -2.11 -15.80
CA ARG A 125 5.98 -1.00 -16.74
C ARG A 125 5.29 0.19 -16.06
N ASN A 126 4.40 -0.10 -15.10
CA ASN A 126 3.74 0.94 -14.29
C ASN A 126 4.66 1.55 -13.22
N LEU A 127 5.85 0.98 -13.00
CA LEU A 127 6.79 1.41 -11.96
C LEU A 127 8.00 2.16 -12.52
N GLU A 128 8.37 1.87 -13.77
CA GLU A 128 9.61 2.34 -14.37
C GLU A 128 9.79 3.86 -14.29
N ARG A 129 8.74 4.64 -14.57
CA ARG A 129 8.79 6.11 -14.48
C ARG A 129 9.04 6.58 -13.05
N ALA A 130 8.27 6.10 -12.08
CA ALA A 130 8.42 6.47 -10.68
C ALA A 130 9.79 6.04 -10.10
N ILE A 131 10.30 4.87 -10.52
CA ILE A 131 11.65 4.40 -10.20
C ILE A 131 12.70 5.38 -10.69
N LYS A 132 12.68 5.72 -12.00
CA LYS A 132 13.63 6.67 -12.60
C LYS A 132 13.53 8.05 -11.95
N ALA A 133 12.33 8.55 -11.69
CA ALA A 133 12.10 9.82 -11.01
C ALA A 133 12.70 9.82 -9.59
N THR A 134 12.52 8.73 -8.84
CA THR A 134 13.05 8.58 -7.47
C THR A 134 14.57 8.65 -7.47
N LYS A 135 15.22 7.90 -8.38
CA LYS A 135 16.68 7.91 -8.52
C LYS A 135 17.20 9.27 -8.97
N LYS A 136 16.53 9.92 -9.93
CA LYS A 136 16.89 11.26 -10.42
C LYS A 136 16.82 12.31 -9.32
N ALA A 137 15.82 12.22 -8.44
CA ALA A 137 15.64 13.13 -7.31
C ALA A 137 16.53 12.79 -6.10
N GLY A 138 17.32 11.70 -6.15
CA GLY A 138 18.25 11.31 -5.09
C GLY A 138 17.63 10.59 -3.90
N GLY A 139 16.37 10.14 -4.02
CA GLY A 139 15.70 9.37 -2.97
C GLY A 139 16.13 7.90 -2.95
N HIS A 140 15.93 7.24 -1.80
CA HIS A 140 16.11 5.79 -1.66
C HIS A 140 14.93 5.06 -2.28
N LEU A 141 15.19 4.30 -3.33
CA LEU A 141 14.16 3.52 -4.02
C LEU A 141 13.98 2.15 -3.36
N GLN A 142 12.81 1.95 -2.75
CA GLN A 142 12.41 0.63 -2.26
C GLN A 142 11.35 0.04 -3.19
N ALA A 143 11.73 -0.96 -4.00
CA ALA A 143 10.78 -1.64 -4.89
C ALA A 143 10.03 -2.74 -4.13
N ALA A 144 8.71 -2.73 -4.19
CA ALA A 144 7.87 -3.64 -3.43
C ALA A 144 7.23 -4.72 -4.31
N ILE A 145 7.46 -5.97 -3.94
CA ILE A 145 6.76 -7.15 -4.45
C ILE A 145 5.42 -7.25 -3.72
N VAL A 146 4.31 -7.13 -4.45
CA VAL A 146 2.97 -7.39 -3.90
C VAL A 146 2.76 -8.90 -3.83
N TYR A 147 2.75 -9.42 -2.60
CA TYR A 147 2.60 -10.86 -2.36
C TYR A 147 1.14 -11.30 -2.52
N THR A 148 0.94 -12.48 -3.11
CA THR A 148 -0.34 -13.17 -3.20
C THR A 148 -0.11 -14.67 -3.43
N THR A 149 -1.17 -15.47 -3.39
CA THR A 149 -1.09 -16.89 -3.73
C THR A 149 -2.10 -17.23 -4.82
N SER A 150 -1.66 -17.97 -5.83
CA SER A 150 -2.52 -18.56 -6.86
C SER A 150 -1.73 -19.67 -7.59
N PRO A 151 -2.35 -20.43 -8.51
CA PRO A 151 -1.64 -21.43 -9.30
C PRO A 151 -0.47 -20.89 -10.13
N VAL A 152 -0.36 -19.56 -10.31
CA VAL A 152 0.67 -18.92 -11.15
C VAL A 152 1.71 -18.14 -10.34
N HIS A 153 1.46 -17.86 -9.06
CA HIS A 153 2.41 -17.15 -8.20
C HIS A 153 3.24 -18.16 -7.41
N ASN A 154 4.57 -18.03 -7.51
CA ASN A 154 5.53 -18.87 -6.81
C ASN A 154 6.81 -18.07 -6.51
N ILE A 155 7.71 -18.67 -5.72
CA ILE A 155 8.95 -18.02 -5.29
C ILE A 155 9.86 -17.67 -6.47
N GLU A 156 9.93 -18.51 -7.50
CA GLU A 156 10.74 -18.25 -8.70
C GLU A 156 10.28 -16.99 -9.43
N GLY A 157 8.96 -16.83 -9.61
CA GLY A 157 8.37 -15.62 -10.20
C GLY A 157 8.68 -14.36 -9.39
N TYR A 158 8.60 -14.44 -8.05
CA TYR A 158 8.97 -13.31 -7.18
C TYR A 158 10.46 -13.00 -7.21
N LEU A 159 11.32 -14.01 -7.30
CA LEU A 159 12.76 -13.81 -7.46
C LEU A 159 13.09 -13.15 -8.80
N LYS A 160 12.42 -13.56 -9.88
CA LYS A 160 12.58 -12.92 -11.20
C LYS A 160 12.21 -11.44 -11.13
N LEU A 161 11.04 -11.12 -10.55
CA LEU A 161 10.60 -9.75 -10.32
C LEU A 161 11.62 -8.94 -9.51
N ALA A 162 12.19 -9.53 -8.45
CA ALA A 162 13.22 -8.88 -7.65
C ALA A 162 14.49 -8.56 -8.45
N LYS A 163 14.93 -9.46 -9.34
CA LYS A 163 16.07 -9.23 -10.23
C LYS A 163 15.79 -8.09 -11.21
N GLU A 164 14.59 -8.02 -11.78
CA GLU A 164 14.18 -6.90 -12.63
C GLU A 164 14.20 -5.57 -11.85
N PHE A 165 13.79 -5.56 -10.57
CA PHE A 165 13.93 -4.37 -9.72
C PHE A 165 15.38 -3.96 -9.45
N VAL A 166 16.29 -4.92 -9.28
CA VAL A 166 17.74 -4.66 -9.15
C VAL A 166 18.27 -4.00 -10.42
N GLU A 167 17.91 -4.52 -11.60
CA GLU A 167 18.31 -3.97 -12.90
C GLU A 167 17.80 -2.53 -13.10
N LEU A 168 16.62 -2.21 -12.57
CA LEU A 168 16.06 -0.85 -12.58
C LEU A 168 16.66 0.09 -11.51
N GLY A 169 17.60 -0.40 -10.69
CA GLY A 169 18.36 0.41 -9.74
C GLY A 169 17.72 0.57 -8.36
N ALA A 170 16.89 -0.39 -7.92
CA ALA A 170 16.37 -0.43 -6.56
C ALA A 170 17.50 -0.45 -5.51
N ASP A 171 17.31 0.29 -4.43
CA ASP A 171 18.23 0.36 -3.29
C ASP A 171 17.87 -0.64 -2.19
N SER A 172 16.62 -1.15 -2.22
CA SER A 172 16.14 -2.23 -1.35
C SER A 172 14.87 -2.86 -1.92
N ILE A 173 14.55 -4.09 -1.47
CA ILE A 173 13.33 -4.80 -1.85
C ILE A 173 12.41 -4.93 -0.66
N CYS A 174 11.11 -4.67 -0.85
CA CYS A 174 10.07 -4.95 0.14
C CYS A 174 9.20 -6.13 -0.31
N ILE A 175 9.00 -7.14 0.54
CA ILE A 175 7.91 -8.11 0.37
C ILE A 175 6.69 -7.50 1.04
N LYS A 176 5.68 -7.12 0.23
CA LYS A 176 4.46 -6.47 0.70
C LYS A 176 3.29 -7.47 0.72
N ASP A 177 3.03 -8.03 1.89
CA ASP A 177 1.88 -8.87 2.20
C ASP A 177 0.77 -8.06 2.90
N MET A 178 0.04 -7.31 2.08
CA MET A 178 -1.07 -6.47 2.51
C MET A 178 -2.30 -7.21 3.05
N ALA A 179 -2.48 -8.50 2.74
CA ALA A 179 -3.61 -9.29 3.27
C ALA A 179 -3.23 -10.10 4.52
N GLY A 180 -1.94 -10.19 4.85
CA GLY A 180 -1.46 -11.00 5.97
C GLY A 180 -1.41 -12.50 5.65
N ILE A 181 -1.43 -12.89 4.38
CA ILE A 181 -1.55 -14.31 3.96
C ILE A 181 -0.18 -14.97 3.70
N LEU A 182 0.93 -14.27 3.90
CA LEU A 182 2.26 -14.84 3.79
C LEU A 182 2.51 -15.74 5.00
N THR A 183 2.60 -17.06 4.76
CA THR A 183 2.86 -18.03 5.82
C THR A 183 4.34 -17.99 6.25
N PRO A 184 4.66 -18.40 7.49
CA PRO A 184 6.05 -18.39 7.97
C PRO A 184 7.02 -19.20 7.11
N GLN A 185 6.62 -20.39 6.64
CA GLN A 185 7.47 -21.22 5.79
C GLN A 185 7.77 -20.54 4.45
N VAL A 186 6.74 -19.98 3.79
CA VAL A 186 6.93 -19.29 2.51
C VAL A 186 7.76 -18.02 2.69
N ALA A 187 7.61 -17.31 3.81
CA ALA A 187 8.45 -16.16 4.14
C ALA A 187 9.92 -16.55 4.28
N TYR A 188 10.21 -17.63 4.99
CA TYR A 188 11.56 -18.16 5.14
C TYR A 188 12.17 -18.50 3.76
N ASP A 189 11.42 -19.26 2.95
CA ASP A 189 11.90 -19.73 1.66
C ASP A 189 12.11 -18.57 0.66
N LEU A 190 11.14 -17.64 0.59
CA LEU A 190 11.22 -16.48 -0.29
C LEU A 190 12.38 -15.56 0.10
N VAL A 191 12.51 -15.21 1.39
CA VAL A 191 13.61 -14.36 1.86
C VAL A 191 14.95 -15.05 1.64
N SER A 192 15.06 -16.36 1.91
CA SER A 192 16.29 -17.12 1.65
C SER A 192 16.69 -17.06 0.18
N GLN A 193 15.74 -17.25 -0.73
CA GLN A 193 15.97 -17.17 -2.18
C GLN A 193 16.39 -15.76 -2.61
N LEU A 194 15.76 -14.70 -2.08
CA LEU A 194 16.16 -13.33 -2.35
C LEU A 194 17.59 -13.07 -1.85
N LYS A 195 17.88 -13.33 -0.56
CA LYS A 195 19.20 -13.08 0.02
C LYS A 195 20.34 -13.88 -0.63
N ALA A 196 20.04 -15.03 -1.23
CA ALA A 196 21.02 -15.83 -1.96
C ALA A 196 21.30 -15.32 -3.39
N ASN A 197 20.39 -14.53 -3.98
CA ASN A 197 20.43 -14.19 -5.40
C ASN A 197 20.51 -12.68 -5.70
N ILE A 198 20.26 -11.82 -4.70
CA ILE A 198 20.38 -10.36 -4.84
C ILE A 198 21.18 -9.78 -3.67
N ASP A 199 21.99 -8.77 -3.94
CA ASP A 199 22.80 -8.07 -2.93
C ASP A 199 22.14 -6.75 -2.49
N LEU A 200 20.85 -6.85 -2.09
CA LEU A 200 20.09 -5.71 -1.57
C LEU A 200 19.50 -6.04 -0.19
N PRO A 201 19.24 -5.01 0.64
CA PRO A 201 18.42 -5.16 1.83
C PRO A 201 17.01 -5.63 1.48
N VAL A 202 16.48 -6.56 2.28
CA VAL A 202 15.12 -7.09 2.16
C VAL A 202 14.31 -6.67 3.38
N GLN A 203 13.20 -5.99 3.13
CA GLN A 203 12.21 -5.57 4.11
C GLN A 203 10.95 -6.40 3.99
N VAL A 204 10.34 -6.80 5.12
CA VAL A 204 9.08 -7.54 5.12
C VAL A 204 7.97 -6.72 5.77
N HIS A 205 6.90 -6.53 5.02
CA HIS A 205 5.68 -5.87 5.45
C HIS A 205 4.54 -6.89 5.41
N SER A 206 3.90 -7.17 6.55
CA SER A 206 2.75 -8.06 6.62
C SER A 206 1.69 -7.53 7.57
N HIS A 207 0.43 -7.62 7.17
CA HIS A 207 -0.72 -7.29 8.00
C HIS A 207 -1.05 -8.45 8.95
N TYR A 208 -1.57 -8.15 10.14
CA TYR A 208 -1.91 -9.14 11.16
C TYR A 208 -3.30 -9.79 10.94
N THR A 209 -3.93 -9.54 9.79
CA THR A 209 -5.36 -9.82 9.54
C THR A 209 -5.72 -11.26 9.85
N VAL A 210 -4.88 -12.22 9.49
CA VAL A 210 -5.11 -13.66 9.72
C VAL A 210 -4.26 -14.23 10.86
N GLY A 211 -3.50 -13.37 11.55
CA GLY A 211 -2.70 -13.74 12.73
C GLY A 211 -1.29 -14.30 12.43
N PHE A 212 -0.83 -14.31 11.17
CA PHE A 212 0.47 -14.88 10.82
C PHE A 212 1.65 -13.93 11.02
N ALA A 213 1.46 -12.61 10.89
CA ALA A 213 2.56 -11.67 10.65
C ALA A 213 3.73 -11.73 11.65
N SER A 214 3.50 -11.94 12.95
CA SER A 214 4.63 -12.09 13.91
C SER A 214 5.46 -13.36 13.65
N MET A 215 4.81 -14.49 13.34
CA MET A 215 5.51 -15.72 12.99
C MET A 215 6.21 -15.59 11.63
N THR A 216 5.57 -14.91 10.69
CA THR A 216 6.12 -14.58 9.37
C THR A 216 7.38 -13.73 9.48
N TYR A 217 7.38 -12.72 10.35
CA TYR A 217 8.55 -11.89 10.60
C TYR A 217 9.67 -12.67 11.26
N TRP A 218 9.37 -13.50 12.26
CA TRP A 218 10.38 -14.34 12.89
C TRP A 218 11.07 -15.26 11.86
N ALA A 219 10.29 -15.94 11.02
CA ALA A 219 10.82 -16.81 9.97
C ALA A 219 11.61 -16.04 8.91
N ALA A 220 11.13 -14.88 8.47
CA ALA A 220 11.84 -14.00 7.55
C ALA A 220 13.18 -13.50 8.12
N ILE A 221 13.22 -13.12 9.40
CA ILE A 221 14.43 -12.69 10.10
C ILE A 221 15.45 -13.83 10.14
N GLN A 222 15.02 -15.05 10.47
CA GLN A 222 15.89 -16.24 10.45
C GLN A 222 16.45 -16.53 9.05
N ALA A 223 15.68 -16.27 7.99
CA ALA A 223 16.11 -16.36 6.59
C ALA A 223 17.00 -15.20 6.13
N GLY A 224 17.21 -14.18 6.96
CA GLY A 224 18.11 -13.08 6.68
C GLY A 224 17.46 -11.80 6.17
N ALA A 225 16.18 -11.56 6.46
CA ALA A 225 15.58 -10.23 6.29
C ALA A 225 16.39 -9.17 7.05
N ASP A 226 16.36 -7.93 6.57
CA ASP A 226 17.13 -6.80 7.11
C ASP A 226 16.24 -5.86 7.95
N VAL A 227 14.98 -5.71 7.53
CA VAL A 227 14.01 -4.80 8.15
C VAL A 227 12.62 -5.44 8.21
N ILE A 228 11.85 -5.14 9.24
CA ILE A 228 10.42 -5.49 9.32
C ILE A 228 9.58 -4.23 9.60
N ASP A 229 8.34 -4.22 9.09
CA ASP A 229 7.38 -3.16 9.40
C ASP A 229 6.58 -3.51 10.65
N THR A 230 6.52 -2.61 11.62
CA THR A 230 5.69 -2.77 12.82
C THR A 230 4.83 -1.54 13.03
N ALA A 231 3.80 -1.70 13.86
CA ALA A 231 2.98 -0.59 14.34
C ALA A 231 3.09 -0.53 15.87
N LEU A 232 3.23 0.64 16.48
CA LEU A 232 3.13 0.76 17.94
C LEU A 232 1.80 0.18 18.44
N SER A 233 1.82 -0.51 19.59
CA SER A 233 0.69 -1.28 20.12
C SER A 233 -0.68 -0.58 20.14
N PRO A 234 -0.81 0.76 20.33
CA PRO A 234 -2.10 1.44 20.28
C PRO A 234 -2.85 1.34 18.95
N LEU A 235 -2.11 1.11 17.84
CA LEU A 235 -2.63 0.92 16.49
C LEU A 235 -2.03 -0.32 15.81
N ALA A 236 -1.68 -1.35 16.57
CA ALA A 236 -1.21 -2.62 16.04
C ALA A 236 -2.33 -3.67 15.94
N LEU A 237 -2.00 -4.84 15.38
CA LEU A 237 -2.86 -6.02 15.25
C LEU A 237 -4.07 -5.83 14.32
N GLY A 238 -4.86 -6.90 14.15
CA GLY A 238 -5.99 -6.92 13.23
C GLY A 238 -5.55 -6.60 11.81
N THR A 239 -6.17 -5.62 11.17
CA THR A 239 -5.77 -5.13 9.84
C THR A 239 -4.49 -4.28 9.84
N SER A 240 -3.84 -4.07 10.98
CA SER A 240 -2.55 -3.37 11.11
C SER A 240 -1.38 -4.36 11.23
N GLN A 241 -0.17 -3.86 11.48
CA GLN A 241 1.06 -4.67 11.63
C GLN A 241 1.21 -5.24 13.05
N PRO A 242 2.14 -6.20 13.27
CA PRO A 242 2.56 -6.62 14.61
C PRO A 242 2.99 -5.45 15.52
N PRO A 243 2.75 -5.54 16.85
CA PRO A 243 3.17 -4.50 17.80
C PRO A 243 4.69 -4.34 17.84
N THR A 244 5.17 -3.11 17.69
CA THR A 244 6.59 -2.75 17.72
C THR A 244 7.26 -3.21 19.01
N GLU A 245 6.65 -2.94 20.15
CA GLU A 245 7.17 -3.28 21.48
C GLU A 245 7.35 -4.79 21.63
N THR A 246 6.35 -5.55 21.21
CA THR A 246 6.37 -7.02 21.27
C THR A 246 7.47 -7.59 20.39
N MET A 247 7.66 -7.07 19.17
CA MET A 247 8.73 -7.53 18.29
C MET A 247 10.11 -7.17 18.83
N VAL A 248 10.29 -5.96 19.37
CA VAL A 248 11.55 -5.54 20.01
C VAL A 248 11.88 -6.45 21.19
N ALA A 249 10.92 -6.71 22.08
CA ALA A 249 11.10 -7.60 23.21
C ALA A 249 11.43 -9.04 22.80
N ALA A 250 10.78 -9.56 21.74
CA ALA A 250 11.02 -10.91 21.23
C ALA A 250 12.41 -11.08 20.59
N LEU A 251 12.98 -10.01 20.03
CA LEU A 251 14.32 -10.02 19.43
C LEU A 251 15.43 -9.79 20.46
N GLN A 252 15.12 -9.21 21.62
CA GLN A 252 16.09 -8.87 22.65
C GLN A 252 16.84 -10.12 23.16
N GLY A 253 18.17 -10.03 23.26
CA GLY A 253 19.02 -11.15 23.70
C GLY A 253 19.24 -12.24 22.65
N THR A 254 18.64 -12.11 21.46
CA THR A 254 18.93 -12.96 20.30
C THR A 254 20.03 -12.31 19.43
N PRO A 255 20.61 -13.03 18.45
CA PRO A 255 21.51 -12.42 17.45
C PRO A 255 20.86 -11.34 16.58
N PHE A 256 19.53 -11.19 16.65
CA PHE A 256 18.72 -10.30 15.84
C PHE A 256 18.25 -9.03 16.58
N ASP A 257 18.73 -8.84 17.81
CA ASP A 257 18.35 -7.75 18.70
C ASP A 257 18.41 -6.38 17.99
N SER A 258 17.26 -5.68 17.97
CA SER A 258 17.11 -4.37 17.31
C SER A 258 17.76 -3.22 18.09
N LYS A 259 18.12 -3.45 19.37
CA LYS A 259 18.73 -2.48 20.29
C LYS A 259 17.86 -1.24 20.54
N LEU A 260 16.55 -1.32 20.31
CA LEU A 260 15.61 -0.23 20.60
C LEU A 260 15.20 -0.24 22.08
N ASP A 261 14.98 0.96 22.64
CA ASP A 261 14.59 1.12 24.04
C ASP A 261 13.09 0.80 24.24
N LEU A 262 12.82 -0.35 24.85
CA LEU A 262 11.47 -0.82 25.13
C LEU A 262 10.69 0.10 26.10
N ALA A 263 11.38 0.77 27.02
CA ALA A 263 10.75 1.70 27.96
C ALA A 263 10.31 2.99 27.25
N LEU A 264 11.14 3.51 26.35
CA LEU A 264 10.78 4.64 25.50
C LEU A 264 9.57 4.30 24.62
N LEU A 265 9.57 3.13 23.97
CA LEU A 265 8.45 2.67 23.15
C LEU A 265 7.15 2.58 23.95
N THR A 266 7.20 2.02 25.16
CA THR A 266 6.04 1.89 26.04
C THR A 266 5.50 3.27 26.44
N LYS A 267 6.39 4.22 26.77
CA LYS A 267 6.00 5.61 27.08
C LYS A 267 5.28 6.27 25.90
N ILE A 268 5.78 6.10 24.67
CA ILE A 268 5.14 6.63 23.47
C ILE A 268 3.73 6.03 23.30
N SER A 269 3.62 4.71 23.46
CA SER A 269 2.35 3.99 23.35
C SER A 269 1.32 4.40 24.40
N GLU A 270 1.74 4.71 25.62
CA GLU A 270 0.85 5.26 26.66
C GLU A 270 0.29 6.63 26.30
N ILE A 271 1.13 7.53 25.75
CA ILE A 271 0.70 8.85 25.29
C ILE A 271 -0.29 8.70 24.13
N MET A 272 0.06 7.88 23.14
CA MET A 272 -0.77 7.66 21.97
C MET A 272 -2.10 6.99 22.34
N ASN A 273 -2.13 6.05 23.28
CA ASN A 273 -3.39 5.46 23.76
C ASN A 273 -4.34 6.51 24.35
N LYS A 274 -3.83 7.51 25.09
CA LYS A 274 -4.64 8.61 25.62
C LYS A 274 -5.22 9.47 24.51
N ARG A 275 -4.41 9.81 23.50
CA ARG A 275 -4.87 10.59 22.32
C ARG A 275 -5.91 9.82 21.50
N LEU A 276 -5.75 8.51 21.38
CA LEU A 276 -6.69 7.65 20.66
C LEU A 276 -8.01 7.39 21.40
N ALA A 277 -8.19 7.89 22.63
CA ALA A 277 -9.43 7.71 23.37
C ALA A 277 -10.64 8.33 22.66
N ASP A 278 -10.43 9.42 21.92
CA ASP A 278 -11.48 10.13 21.17
C ASP A 278 -11.75 9.53 19.77
N TYR A 279 -10.94 8.56 19.36
CA TYR A 279 -11.04 7.93 18.06
C TYR A 279 -11.92 6.67 18.10
N LYS A 280 -12.83 6.54 17.13
CA LYS A 280 -13.64 5.31 16.97
C LYS A 280 -12.78 4.20 16.36
N LYS A 281 -12.21 3.36 17.22
CA LYS A 281 -11.45 2.16 16.83
C LYS A 281 -12.37 0.96 16.56
N PRO A 282 -12.13 0.17 15.51
CA PRO A 282 -12.78 -1.13 15.35
C PRO A 282 -12.27 -2.08 16.44
N ALA A 283 -13.09 -3.08 16.76
CA ALA A 283 -12.62 -4.19 17.58
C ALA A 283 -11.53 -4.95 16.81
N ILE A 284 -10.41 -5.21 17.48
CA ILE A 284 -9.34 -6.03 16.91
C ILE A 284 -9.85 -7.47 16.78
N LYS A 285 -9.83 -7.98 15.55
CA LYS A 285 -10.25 -9.35 15.21
C LYS A 285 -9.22 -9.98 14.28
N VAL A 286 -9.08 -11.29 14.41
CA VAL A 286 -8.35 -12.12 13.46
C VAL A 286 -9.39 -12.74 12.53
N GLU A 287 -9.14 -12.72 11.23
CA GLU A 287 -10.06 -13.16 10.17
C GLU A 287 -9.43 -14.29 9.34
N PRO A 288 -9.40 -15.55 9.85
CA PRO A 288 -8.84 -16.69 9.10
C PRO A 288 -9.56 -16.98 7.77
N GLU A 289 -10.79 -16.50 7.59
CA GLU A 289 -11.54 -16.62 6.33
C GLU A 289 -10.82 -15.98 5.12
N VAL A 290 -9.95 -15.00 5.37
CA VAL A 290 -9.11 -14.37 4.35
C VAL A 290 -8.06 -15.35 3.80
N ILE A 291 -7.64 -16.37 4.57
CA ILE A 291 -6.69 -17.38 4.09
C ILE A 291 -7.27 -18.15 2.90
N LEU A 292 -8.56 -18.48 2.97
CA LEU A 292 -9.26 -19.24 1.94
C LEU A 292 -9.73 -18.34 0.79
N SER A 293 -10.39 -17.23 1.12
CA SER A 293 -10.98 -16.34 0.12
C SER A 293 -9.95 -15.45 -0.58
N GLN A 294 -8.84 -15.13 0.11
CA GLN A 294 -7.87 -14.08 -0.23
C GLN A 294 -8.48 -12.69 -0.40
N ILE A 295 -9.74 -12.50 -0.02
CA ILE A 295 -10.43 -11.23 -0.08
C ILE A 295 -10.04 -10.45 1.17
N PRO A 296 -9.51 -9.22 1.06
CA PRO A 296 -9.19 -8.41 2.23
C PRO A 296 -10.41 -8.23 3.16
N GLY A 297 -10.22 -8.32 4.48
CA GLY A 297 -11.32 -8.27 5.47
C GLY A 297 -12.22 -7.03 5.38
N GLY A 298 -11.64 -5.86 5.11
CA GLY A 298 -12.42 -4.63 4.89
C GLY A 298 -13.34 -4.71 3.66
N MET A 299 -12.92 -5.43 2.62
CA MET A 299 -13.75 -5.67 1.46
C MET A 299 -14.85 -6.72 1.75
N LEU A 300 -14.55 -7.78 2.51
CA LEU A 300 -15.57 -8.73 2.96
C LEU A 300 -16.65 -8.04 3.80
N SER A 301 -16.26 -7.13 4.69
CA SER A 301 -17.18 -6.35 5.51
C SER A 301 -18.06 -5.42 4.66
N ASN A 302 -17.47 -4.73 3.67
CA ASN A 302 -18.23 -3.91 2.73
C ASN A 302 -19.22 -4.73 1.90
N LEU A 303 -18.79 -5.91 1.42
CA LEU A 303 -19.65 -6.83 0.67
C LEU A 303 -20.83 -7.33 1.53
N LYS A 304 -20.56 -7.72 2.79
CA LYS A 304 -21.62 -8.10 3.76
C LYS A 304 -22.64 -6.97 3.94
N SER A 305 -22.17 -5.72 4.14
CA SER A 305 -23.07 -4.56 4.29
C SER A 305 -23.89 -4.28 3.02
N GLN A 306 -23.29 -4.41 1.83
CA GLN A 306 -24.01 -4.24 0.56
C GLN A 306 -25.11 -5.28 0.36
N LEU A 307 -24.86 -6.52 0.77
CA LEU A 307 -25.85 -7.60 0.72
C LEU A 307 -26.99 -7.38 1.70
N GLU A 308 -26.68 -6.96 2.93
CA GLU A 308 -27.69 -6.61 3.93
C GLU A 308 -28.62 -5.49 3.44
N GLN A 309 -28.07 -4.42 2.85
CA GLN A 309 -28.86 -3.32 2.29
C GLN A 309 -29.79 -3.77 1.14
N GLN A 310 -29.42 -4.83 0.44
CA GLN A 310 -30.20 -5.39 -0.68
C GLN A 310 -31.10 -6.56 -0.26
N ASN A 311 -31.11 -6.94 1.03
CA ASN A 311 -31.78 -8.14 1.53
C ASN A 311 -31.31 -9.45 0.84
N LEU A 312 -30.01 -9.55 0.54
CA LEU A 312 -29.37 -10.69 -0.13
C LEU A 312 -28.29 -11.36 0.74
N SER A 313 -28.35 -11.19 2.07
CA SER A 313 -27.33 -11.73 2.99
C SER A 313 -27.19 -13.25 2.94
N ASP A 314 -28.26 -13.95 2.57
CA ASP A 314 -28.30 -15.41 2.37
C ASP A 314 -27.44 -15.89 1.19
N ARG A 315 -27.06 -14.98 0.28
CA ARG A 315 -26.27 -15.28 -0.92
C ARG A 315 -24.76 -15.04 -0.74
N TYR A 316 -24.33 -14.72 0.49
CA TYR A 316 -22.93 -14.42 0.78
C TYR A 316 -21.98 -15.57 0.42
N ASP A 317 -22.35 -16.81 0.75
CA ASP A 317 -21.54 -17.99 0.45
C ASP A 317 -21.40 -18.24 -1.06
N GLU A 318 -22.45 -17.96 -1.84
CA GLU A 318 -22.39 -18.03 -3.32
C GLU A 318 -21.33 -17.06 -3.87
N ILE A 319 -21.21 -15.87 -3.27
CA ILE A 319 -20.25 -14.85 -3.72
C ILE A 319 -18.82 -15.26 -3.36
N LEU A 320 -18.61 -15.84 -2.18
CA LEU A 320 -17.30 -16.37 -1.79
C LEU A 320 -16.83 -17.49 -2.74
N VAL A 321 -17.75 -18.28 -3.29
CA VAL A 321 -17.45 -19.29 -4.32
C VAL A 321 -17.21 -18.66 -5.70
N GLU A 322 -17.86 -17.55 -6.00
CA GLU A 322 -17.73 -16.86 -7.31
C GLU A 322 -16.43 -16.06 -7.42
N VAL A 323 -15.96 -15.45 -6.33
CA VAL A 323 -14.74 -14.61 -6.34
C VAL A 323 -13.51 -15.32 -6.90
N PRO A 324 -13.14 -16.54 -6.47
CA PRO A 324 -12.01 -17.26 -7.05
C PRO A 324 -12.17 -17.55 -8.55
N LYS A 325 -13.40 -17.73 -9.03
CA LYS A 325 -13.69 -17.96 -10.46
C LYS A 325 -13.50 -16.69 -11.28
N VAL A 326 -14.05 -15.56 -10.82
CA VAL A 326 -13.83 -14.26 -11.48
C VAL A 326 -12.35 -13.89 -11.45
N ARG A 327 -11.66 -14.11 -10.32
CA ARG A 327 -10.22 -13.88 -10.23
C ARG A 327 -9.42 -14.73 -11.23
N LYS A 328 -9.78 -16.01 -11.40
CA LYS A 328 -9.17 -16.89 -12.40
C LYS A 328 -9.40 -16.36 -13.82
N ASP A 329 -10.64 -16.02 -14.15
CA ASP A 329 -11.01 -15.49 -15.47
C ASP A 329 -10.24 -14.20 -15.80
N LEU A 330 -9.92 -13.39 -14.79
CA LEU A 330 -9.14 -12.18 -14.93
C LEU A 330 -7.61 -12.39 -14.91
N GLY A 331 -7.14 -13.64 -14.98
CA GLY A 331 -5.71 -13.95 -15.05
C GLY A 331 -4.99 -13.87 -13.70
N TYR A 332 -5.70 -14.15 -12.60
CA TYR A 332 -5.18 -14.20 -11.23
C TYR A 332 -4.56 -12.92 -10.65
N PRO A 333 -5.12 -11.71 -10.85
CA PRO A 333 -4.56 -10.50 -10.26
C PRO A 333 -4.43 -10.63 -8.72
N PRO A 334 -3.39 -10.06 -8.09
CA PRO A 334 -3.37 -9.88 -6.64
C PRO A 334 -4.61 -9.09 -6.19
N LEU A 335 -5.30 -9.55 -5.14
CA LEU A 335 -6.50 -8.90 -4.62
C LEU A 335 -6.14 -7.70 -3.71
N VAL A 336 -5.48 -6.71 -4.30
CA VAL A 336 -5.15 -5.42 -3.69
C VAL A 336 -5.99 -4.34 -4.36
N THR A 337 -6.24 -3.21 -3.70
CA THR A 337 -6.94 -2.08 -4.33
C THR A 337 -6.22 -1.63 -5.61
N PRO A 338 -6.93 -1.44 -6.74
CA PRO A 338 -8.40 -1.53 -6.92
C PRO A 338 -8.93 -2.93 -7.29
N MET A 339 -8.06 -3.89 -7.62
CA MET A 339 -8.43 -5.23 -8.11
C MET A 339 -9.36 -6.01 -7.20
N SER A 340 -9.17 -5.91 -5.88
CA SER A 340 -10.05 -6.54 -4.91
C SER A 340 -11.51 -6.11 -5.12
N GLN A 341 -11.77 -4.79 -5.18
CA GLN A 341 -13.10 -4.24 -5.40
C GLN A 341 -13.68 -4.67 -6.76
N ILE A 342 -12.90 -4.61 -7.83
CA ILE A 342 -13.35 -5.00 -9.19
C ILE A 342 -13.82 -6.46 -9.19
N VAL A 343 -13.01 -7.37 -8.64
CA VAL A 343 -13.33 -8.81 -8.58
C VAL A 343 -14.58 -9.05 -7.73
N GLY A 344 -14.69 -8.44 -6.54
CA GLY A 344 -15.85 -8.68 -5.67
C GLY A 344 -17.14 -8.08 -6.19
N THR A 345 -17.10 -6.86 -6.74
CA THR A 345 -18.30 -6.25 -7.34
C THR A 345 -18.78 -7.07 -8.52
N GLN A 346 -17.89 -7.55 -9.40
CA GLN A 346 -18.32 -8.41 -10.49
C GLN A 346 -18.87 -9.76 -9.98
N SER A 347 -18.27 -10.32 -8.93
CA SER A 347 -18.77 -11.57 -8.33
C SER A 347 -20.16 -11.40 -7.73
N LEU A 348 -20.40 -10.29 -7.04
CA LEU A 348 -21.73 -9.89 -6.56
C LEU A 348 -22.71 -9.79 -7.73
N LEU A 349 -22.37 -9.09 -8.81
CA LEU A 349 -23.23 -8.95 -10.00
C LEU A 349 -23.55 -10.30 -10.64
N ASN A 350 -22.56 -11.18 -10.79
CA ASN A 350 -22.75 -12.53 -11.33
C ASN A 350 -23.75 -13.35 -10.51
N VAL A 351 -23.65 -13.28 -9.18
CA VAL A 351 -24.56 -13.96 -8.25
C VAL A 351 -25.95 -13.34 -8.32
N VAL A 352 -26.09 -12.02 -8.11
CA VAL A 352 -27.39 -11.33 -8.11
C VAL A 352 -28.16 -11.56 -9.41
N THR A 353 -27.49 -11.49 -10.56
CA THR A 353 -28.13 -11.68 -11.88
C THR A 353 -28.38 -13.14 -12.24
N GLY A 354 -27.75 -14.10 -11.53
CA GLY A 354 -27.80 -15.52 -11.85
C GLY A 354 -27.08 -15.91 -13.15
N LYS A 355 -26.40 -14.97 -13.81
CA LYS A 355 -25.68 -15.20 -15.07
C LYS A 355 -24.35 -14.44 -15.08
N ARG A 356 -23.24 -15.20 -15.12
CA ARG A 356 -21.87 -14.64 -15.16
C ARG A 356 -21.73 -13.64 -16.30
N TYR A 357 -21.17 -12.47 -15.99
CA TYR A 357 -20.90 -11.38 -16.91
C TYR A 357 -22.11 -10.85 -17.68
N SER A 358 -23.35 -11.10 -17.24
CA SER A 358 -24.53 -10.49 -17.88
C SER A 358 -24.56 -8.96 -17.73
N VAL A 359 -24.09 -8.47 -16.58
CA VAL A 359 -23.81 -7.07 -16.30
C VAL A 359 -22.31 -6.93 -16.06
N LYS A 360 -21.67 -6.03 -16.80
CA LYS A 360 -20.21 -5.85 -16.83
C LYS A 360 -19.91 -4.43 -16.39
N SER A 361 -19.17 -4.25 -15.31
CA SER A 361 -18.78 -2.90 -14.88
C SER A 361 -17.82 -2.26 -15.89
N LYS A 362 -17.62 -0.95 -15.79
CA LYS A 362 -16.61 -0.28 -16.61
C LYS A 362 -15.21 -0.74 -16.22
N GLU A 363 -14.97 -0.90 -14.92
CA GLU A 363 -13.67 -1.21 -14.35
C GLU A 363 -13.15 -2.58 -14.78
N ILE A 364 -14.02 -3.60 -14.85
CA ILE A 364 -13.61 -4.92 -15.34
C ILE A 364 -13.28 -4.88 -16.84
N LYS A 365 -14.04 -4.11 -17.64
CA LYS A 365 -13.74 -3.91 -19.06
C LYS A 365 -12.39 -3.20 -19.21
N ASP A 366 -12.19 -2.12 -18.47
CA ASP A 366 -10.96 -1.34 -18.50
C ASP A 366 -9.74 -2.19 -18.09
N TYR A 367 -9.90 -3.09 -17.11
CA TYR A 367 -8.87 -4.07 -16.75
C TYR A 367 -8.54 -5.02 -17.91
N VAL A 368 -9.54 -5.62 -18.54
CA VAL A 368 -9.33 -6.54 -19.68
C VAL A 368 -8.76 -5.81 -20.90
N LYS A 369 -9.08 -4.52 -21.07
CA LYS A 369 -8.45 -3.64 -22.08
C LYS A 369 -7.00 -3.30 -21.77
N GLY A 370 -6.46 -3.71 -20.61
CA GLY A 370 -5.08 -3.45 -20.21
C GLY A 370 -4.85 -2.08 -19.60
N LEU A 371 -5.89 -1.28 -19.30
CA LEU A 371 -5.75 0.10 -18.79
C LEU A 371 -5.17 0.17 -17.36
N TYR A 372 -5.13 -0.95 -16.64
CA TYR A 372 -4.51 -1.06 -15.33
C TYR A 372 -3.09 -1.65 -15.38
N GLY A 373 -2.67 -2.18 -16.53
CA GLY A 373 -1.45 -2.98 -16.67
C GLY A 373 -1.74 -4.42 -17.11
N ARG A 374 -0.69 -5.25 -17.16
CA ARG A 374 -0.77 -6.64 -17.58
C ARG A 374 -1.23 -7.53 -16.43
N SER A 375 -2.18 -8.41 -16.71
CA SER A 375 -2.54 -9.51 -15.81
C SER A 375 -1.36 -10.47 -15.61
N PRO A 376 -1.25 -11.16 -14.46
CA PRO A 376 -0.18 -12.13 -14.21
C PRO A 376 -0.05 -13.23 -15.27
N ILE A 377 -1.18 -13.66 -15.85
CA ILE A 377 -1.23 -14.51 -17.04
C ILE A 377 -2.21 -13.94 -18.07
N GLU A 378 -2.10 -14.39 -19.31
CA GLU A 378 -3.04 -14.02 -20.37
C GLU A 378 -4.47 -14.43 -20.00
N ILE A 379 -5.42 -13.52 -20.24
CA ILE A 379 -6.85 -13.75 -20.05
C ILE A 379 -7.35 -14.62 -21.21
N ASP A 380 -8.12 -15.65 -20.88
CA ASP A 380 -8.71 -16.56 -21.87
C ASP A 380 -9.44 -15.76 -22.97
N PRO A 381 -9.17 -16.03 -24.28
CA PRO A 381 -9.78 -15.29 -25.38
C PRO A 381 -11.31 -15.26 -25.33
N GLU A 382 -11.97 -16.31 -24.84
CA GLU A 382 -13.43 -16.35 -24.71
C GLU A 382 -13.92 -15.42 -23.60
N ILE A 383 -13.20 -15.35 -22.48
CA ILE A 383 -13.48 -14.39 -21.40
C ILE A 383 -13.22 -12.97 -21.86
N ARG A 384 -12.12 -12.75 -22.60
CA ARG A 384 -11.81 -11.45 -23.21
C ARG A 384 -12.96 -11.01 -24.12
N LYS A 385 -13.37 -11.87 -25.04
CA LYS A 385 -14.48 -11.59 -25.96
C LYS A 385 -15.80 -11.36 -25.23
N GLU A 386 -16.08 -12.13 -24.18
CA GLU A 386 -17.25 -11.89 -23.34
C GLU A 386 -17.18 -10.49 -22.72
N LEU A 387 -16.04 -10.07 -22.17
CA LEU A 387 -15.96 -8.81 -21.43
C LEU A 387 -15.89 -7.56 -22.34
N ILE A 388 -15.13 -7.61 -23.43
CA ILE A 388 -14.82 -6.45 -24.27
C ILE A 388 -15.16 -6.61 -25.75
N GLY A 389 -15.76 -7.73 -26.16
CA GLY A 389 -16.14 -7.98 -27.56
C GLY A 389 -14.93 -8.18 -28.47
N ASP A 390 -14.95 -7.53 -29.64
CA ASP A 390 -13.86 -7.58 -30.63
C ASP A 390 -12.81 -6.47 -30.41
N GLU A 391 -12.86 -5.76 -29.26
CA GLU A 391 -11.81 -4.80 -28.89
C GLU A 391 -10.51 -5.53 -28.54
N GLU A 392 -9.38 -5.01 -29.01
CA GLU A 392 -8.05 -5.55 -28.70
C GLU A 392 -7.45 -4.86 -27.45
N PRO A 393 -6.91 -5.61 -26.48
CA PRO A 393 -6.24 -5.02 -25.32
C PRO A 393 -5.01 -4.19 -25.69
N LEU A 394 -4.70 -3.19 -24.86
CA LEU A 394 -3.47 -2.44 -24.97
C LEU A 394 -2.26 -3.33 -24.72
N THR A 395 -1.30 -3.29 -25.64
CA THR A 395 0.00 -3.97 -25.51
C THR A 395 1.07 -3.07 -24.88
N GLN A 396 0.96 -1.77 -25.07
CA GLN A 396 1.87 -0.75 -24.49
C GLN A 396 1.47 -0.34 -23.06
N ARG A 397 2.29 0.49 -22.40
CA ARG A 397 1.99 1.02 -21.06
C ARG A 397 0.84 2.04 -21.17
N PRO A 398 -0.21 1.97 -20.33
CA PRO A 398 -1.37 2.86 -20.50
C PRO A 398 -1.04 4.36 -20.39
N ALA A 399 -0.07 4.73 -19.56
CA ALA A 399 0.38 6.12 -19.45
C ALA A 399 1.07 6.69 -20.69
N ASP A 400 1.49 5.87 -21.66
CA ASP A 400 2.04 6.36 -22.93
C ASP A 400 0.97 7.06 -23.79
N LEU A 401 -0.31 6.88 -23.45
CA LEU A 401 -1.46 7.52 -24.11
C LEU A 401 -1.90 8.82 -23.43
N LEU A 402 -1.24 9.22 -22.34
CA LEU A 402 -1.64 10.38 -21.54
C LEU A 402 -0.82 11.61 -21.93
N GLU A 403 -1.53 12.69 -22.28
CA GLU A 403 -0.92 13.99 -22.54
C GLU A 403 -0.41 14.64 -21.23
N PRO A 404 0.69 15.42 -21.28
CA PRO A 404 1.17 16.20 -20.14
C PRO A 404 0.08 17.06 -19.51
N ALA A 405 0.08 17.16 -18.17
CA ALA A 405 -1.02 17.78 -17.43
C ALA A 405 -0.62 18.98 -16.56
N LEU A 406 0.67 19.19 -16.27
CA LEU A 406 1.11 20.21 -15.31
C LEU A 406 0.74 21.64 -15.74
N GLU A 407 1.09 22.07 -16.96
CA GLU A 407 0.83 23.44 -17.41
C GLU A 407 -0.66 23.77 -17.47
N LYS A 408 -1.46 22.84 -18.01
CA LYS A 408 -2.90 23.01 -18.09
C LYS A 408 -3.51 23.15 -16.69
N ALA A 409 -3.11 22.28 -15.76
CA ALA A 409 -3.57 22.35 -14.38
C ALA A 409 -3.17 23.68 -13.71
N ARG A 410 -1.94 24.14 -13.91
CA ARG A 410 -1.44 25.41 -13.36
C ARG A 410 -2.32 26.59 -13.82
N GLU A 411 -2.65 26.68 -15.11
CA GLU A 411 -3.53 27.73 -15.62
C GLU A 411 -4.96 27.63 -15.05
N GLU A 412 -5.51 26.41 -14.94
CA GLU A 412 -6.87 26.19 -14.42
C GLU A 412 -7.06 26.61 -12.95
N ILE A 413 -6.01 26.51 -12.12
CA ILE A 413 -6.07 26.84 -10.69
C ILE A 413 -5.24 28.06 -10.30
N LYS A 414 -4.78 28.88 -11.26
CA LYS A 414 -3.92 30.05 -11.00
C LYS A 414 -4.45 30.98 -9.91
N ASP A 415 -5.77 31.17 -9.87
CA ASP A 415 -6.44 32.05 -8.89
C ASP A 415 -6.66 31.36 -7.54
N LEU A 416 -6.42 30.05 -7.42
CA LEU A 416 -6.60 29.23 -6.22
C LEU A 416 -5.29 28.77 -5.57
N MET A 417 -4.22 28.62 -6.36
CA MET A 417 -2.92 28.15 -5.86
C MET A 417 -2.24 29.19 -4.97
N ILE A 418 -1.47 28.70 -4.00
CA ILE A 418 -0.57 29.50 -3.16
C ILE A 418 0.86 28.93 -3.14
N GLN A 419 1.04 27.71 -3.66
CA GLN A 419 2.30 26.97 -3.78
C GLN A 419 2.26 26.07 -5.02
N GLU A 420 3.41 25.69 -5.58
CA GLU A 420 3.47 24.82 -6.77
C GLU A 420 2.88 23.43 -6.51
N GLU A 421 3.03 22.90 -5.29
CA GLU A 421 2.49 21.61 -4.88
C GLU A 421 0.95 21.51 -5.00
N ASP A 422 0.24 22.65 -5.04
CA ASP A 422 -1.21 22.69 -5.24
C ASP A 422 -1.61 22.18 -6.63
N VAL A 423 -0.75 22.37 -7.63
CA VAL A 423 -0.97 21.85 -8.99
C VAL A 423 -1.06 20.32 -8.94
N LEU A 424 -0.17 19.67 -8.21
CA LEU A 424 -0.17 18.22 -8.02
C LEU A 424 -1.42 17.76 -7.25
N SER A 425 -1.75 18.44 -6.14
CA SER A 425 -2.96 18.14 -5.36
C SER A 425 -4.22 18.23 -6.23
N TYR A 426 -4.31 19.24 -7.10
CA TYR A 426 -5.41 19.42 -8.04
C TYR A 426 -5.46 18.33 -9.10
N ILE A 427 -4.34 18.00 -9.75
CA ILE A 427 -4.30 16.94 -10.77
C ILE A 427 -4.76 15.60 -10.18
N LEU A 428 -4.29 15.29 -8.97
CA LEU A 428 -4.58 14.02 -8.30
C LEU A 428 -6.05 13.94 -7.86
N PHE A 429 -6.59 15.02 -7.27
CA PHE A 429 -7.94 15.06 -6.68
C PHE A 429 -8.70 16.36 -7.01
N PRO A 430 -9.13 16.59 -8.27
CA PRO A 430 -9.59 17.91 -8.72
C PRO A 430 -10.68 18.55 -7.87
N GLU A 431 -11.76 17.81 -7.62
CA GLU A 431 -12.92 18.31 -6.86
C GLU A 431 -12.61 18.49 -5.37
N VAL A 432 -11.81 17.58 -4.79
CA VAL A 432 -11.42 17.65 -3.38
C VAL A 432 -10.49 18.83 -3.15
N ALA A 433 -9.48 18.97 -4.02
CA ALA A 433 -8.50 20.04 -3.96
C ALA A 433 -9.15 21.41 -4.16
N LYS A 434 -10.01 21.58 -5.17
CA LYS A 434 -10.74 22.85 -5.38
C LYS A 434 -11.54 23.26 -4.14
N LYS A 435 -12.26 22.31 -3.53
CA LYS A 435 -13.01 22.57 -2.30
C LYS A 435 -12.07 22.96 -1.15
N PHE A 436 -11.01 22.19 -0.91
CA PHE A 436 -10.02 22.46 0.13
C PHE A 436 -9.34 23.83 -0.06
N PHE A 437 -8.94 24.17 -1.29
CA PHE A 437 -8.31 25.45 -1.62
C PHE A 437 -9.22 26.65 -1.38
N ALA A 438 -10.52 26.50 -1.62
CA ALA A 438 -11.50 27.55 -1.33
C ALA A 438 -11.70 27.76 0.17
N ASP A 439 -11.63 26.69 0.97
CA ASP A 439 -11.85 26.75 2.41
C ASP A 439 -10.61 27.24 3.16
N ARG A 440 -9.38 26.90 2.75
CA ARG A 440 -8.14 27.40 3.39
C ARG A 440 -7.88 28.90 3.19
N LYS A 441 -8.59 29.55 2.25
CA LYS A 441 -8.52 31.00 2.02
C LYS A 441 -9.40 31.81 2.99
N LYS A 442 -10.29 31.14 3.71
CA LYS A 442 -11.14 31.74 4.75
C LYS A 442 -10.47 31.56 6.11
#